data_AF-A0A0R3WBD6-F1
#
_entry.id   AF-A0A0R3WBD6-F1
#
_cell.length_a   1.000
_cell.length_b   1.000
_cell.length_c   1.000
_cell.angle_alpha   90.00
_cell.angle_beta   90.00
_cell.angle_gamma   90.00
#
_symmetry.space_group_name_H-M   'P 1'
#
loop_
_entity.id
_entity.type
_entity.pdbx_description
1 polymer ?
#
loop_
_entity_poly.entity_id
_entity_poly.type
_entity_poly.pdbx_seq_one_letter_code
_entity_poly.pdbx_strand_id
1 'polypeptide(L)'
;LAIFTVINTTIAGGVQHYLYAVPNSPTDVKVYNIPPFFTTTSLREFFVSFGPLVRLVYDKKNCHAYVSYRRKKSANKLIAAPMTVSYAFPLPKATFNQIVDDSKSSWMKNPELLKKESEEFLQQYFKEKLSRGEDSDEESAEWTVVRPKKRRLR
;
A
#
# COMPACT_ATOMS: atom_id res chain seq x y z
N LEU A 1 -16.89 -15.58 -11.78
CA LEU A 1 -16.22 -15.94 -10.50
C LEU A 1 -14.72 -15.99 -10.77
N ALA A 2 -13.91 -15.19 -10.08
CA ALA A 2 -12.46 -15.30 -10.20
C ALA A 2 -12.01 -16.64 -9.60
N ILE A 3 -11.21 -17.40 -10.35
CA ILE A 3 -10.67 -18.69 -9.90
C ILE A 3 -9.46 -18.38 -9.02
N PHE A 4 -9.58 -18.64 -7.72
CA PHE A 4 -8.49 -18.49 -6.76
C PHE A 4 -7.80 -19.85 -6.56
N THR A 5 -6.47 -19.83 -6.55
CA THR A 5 -5.68 -20.96 -6.05
C THR A 5 -5.39 -20.75 -4.58
N VAL A 6 -5.73 -21.75 -3.76
CA VAL A 6 -5.43 -21.74 -2.32
C VAL A 6 -4.07 -22.37 -2.09
N ILE A 7 -3.15 -21.61 -1.52
CA ILE A 7 -1.81 -22.08 -1.15
C ILE A 7 -1.79 -22.25 0.37
N ASN A 8 -1.62 -23.50 0.82
CA ASN A 8 -1.49 -23.82 2.23
C ASN A 8 -0.06 -23.55 2.69
N THR A 9 0.11 -22.69 3.69
CA THR A 9 1.40 -22.39 4.29
C THR A 9 1.38 -22.78 5.77
N THR A 10 2.48 -23.36 6.24
CA THR A 10 2.69 -23.62 7.67
C THR A 10 3.64 -22.59 8.24
N ILE A 11 3.15 -21.88 9.25
CA ILE A 11 3.87 -20.87 9.98
C ILE A 11 4.55 -21.55 11.19
N ALA A 12 5.63 -20.96 11.71
CA ALA A 12 6.31 -21.45 12.92
C ALA A 12 5.30 -21.65 14.07
N GLY A 13 5.33 -22.83 14.69
CA GLY A 13 4.33 -23.27 15.68
C GLY A 13 3.24 -24.19 15.15
N GLY A 14 3.31 -24.61 13.88
CA GLY A 14 2.37 -25.57 13.28
C GLY A 14 1.03 -24.95 12.85
N VAL A 15 0.90 -23.63 12.95
CA VAL A 15 -0.29 -22.90 12.53
C VAL A 15 -0.35 -22.87 11.00
N GLN A 16 -1.48 -23.33 10.44
CA GLN A 16 -1.74 -23.24 9.02
C GLN A 16 -2.31 -21.87 8.65
N HIS A 17 -1.84 -21.33 7.54
CA HIS A 17 -2.32 -20.08 6.98
C HIS A 17 -2.49 -20.23 5.46
N TYR A 18 -3.55 -19.64 4.93
CA TYR A 18 -3.90 -19.78 3.52
C TYR A 18 -3.66 -18.49 2.75
N LEU A 19 -2.86 -18.59 1.70
CA LEU A 19 -2.69 -17.51 0.72
C LEU A 19 -3.60 -17.77 -0.49
N TYR A 20 -4.08 -16.70 -1.12
CA TYR A 20 -4.92 -16.81 -2.31
C TYR A 20 -4.21 -16.23 -3.52
N ALA A 21 -3.87 -17.06 -4.48
CA ALA A 21 -3.21 -16.65 -5.71
C ALA A 21 -4.22 -16.52 -6.87
N VAL A 22 -4.09 -15.43 -7.64
CA VAL A 22 -4.89 -15.17 -8.84
C VAL A 22 -3.95 -14.83 -10.00
N PRO A 23 -4.11 -15.47 -11.17
CA PRO A 23 -3.38 -15.05 -12.36
C PRO A 23 -3.78 -13.62 -12.77
N ASN A 24 -2.80 -12.76 -12.96
CA ASN A 24 -3.02 -11.42 -13.53
C ASN A 24 -2.55 -11.38 -14.99
N SER A 25 -1.46 -12.07 -15.32
CA SER A 25 -0.93 -12.22 -16.67
C SER A 25 -0.29 -13.62 -16.81
N PRO A 26 0.21 -14.02 -18.01
CA PRO A 26 0.90 -15.29 -18.17
C PRO A 26 2.13 -15.47 -17.27
N THR A 27 2.72 -14.39 -16.76
CA THR A 27 3.91 -14.39 -15.91
C THR A 27 3.68 -13.77 -14.54
N ASP A 28 2.57 -13.06 -14.35
CA ASP A 28 2.29 -12.30 -13.14
C ASP A 28 1.13 -12.92 -12.36
N VAL A 29 1.36 -13.04 -11.05
CA VAL A 29 0.40 -13.59 -10.10
C VAL A 29 0.21 -12.59 -8.98
N LYS A 30 -1.06 -12.31 -8.66
CA LYS A 30 -1.42 -11.52 -7.48
C LYS A 30 -1.76 -12.47 -6.35
N VAL A 31 -1.13 -12.25 -5.20
CA VAL A 31 -1.31 -13.09 -4.01
C VAL A 31 -1.91 -12.25 -2.89
N TYR A 32 -2.99 -12.74 -2.30
CA TYR A 32 -3.74 -12.09 -1.23
C TYR A 32 -3.60 -12.82 0.10
N ASN A 33 -4.08 -12.16 1.15
CA ASN A 33 -4.08 -12.66 2.53
C ASN A 33 -2.67 -12.95 3.05
N ILE A 34 -1.70 -12.11 2.70
CA ILE A 34 -0.32 -12.27 3.19
C ILE A 34 -0.25 -11.72 4.62
N PRO A 35 0.23 -12.51 5.60
CA PRO A 35 0.34 -12.03 6.98
C PRO A 35 1.25 -10.80 7.09
N PRO A 36 0.90 -9.82 7.94
CA PRO A 36 1.61 -8.54 8.04
C PRO A 36 3.01 -8.67 8.64
N PHE A 37 3.34 -9.83 9.23
CA PHE A 37 4.64 -10.11 9.84
C PHE A 37 5.73 -10.45 8.82
N PHE A 38 5.37 -10.71 7.57
CA PHE A 38 6.34 -11.04 6.53
C PHE A 38 6.98 -9.80 5.94
N THR A 39 8.28 -9.93 5.65
CA THR A 39 9.04 -8.90 4.97
C THR A 39 9.08 -9.20 3.48
N THR A 40 9.42 -8.19 2.68
CA THR A 40 9.65 -8.37 1.24
C THR A 40 10.75 -9.41 0.98
N THR A 41 11.75 -9.53 1.87
CA THR A 41 12.81 -10.54 1.77
C THR A 41 12.30 -11.96 2.00
N SER A 42 11.54 -12.21 3.07
CA SER A 42 10.98 -13.53 3.35
C SER A 42 10.01 -13.97 2.26
N LEU A 43 9.15 -13.04 1.77
CA LEU A 43 8.26 -13.32 0.64
C LEU A 43 9.03 -13.67 -0.62
N ARG A 44 10.16 -12.99 -0.88
CA ARG A 44 11.01 -13.28 -2.03
C ARG A 44 11.59 -14.68 -1.96
N GLU A 45 12.13 -15.08 -0.81
CA GLU A 45 12.66 -16.43 -0.61
C GLU A 45 11.58 -17.49 -0.85
N PHE A 46 10.38 -17.28 -0.31
CA PHE A 46 9.25 -18.17 -0.54
C PHE A 46 8.87 -18.28 -2.02
N PHE A 47 8.66 -17.16 -2.71
CA PHE A 47 8.22 -17.19 -4.11
C PHE A 47 9.31 -17.67 -5.08
N VAL A 48 10.59 -17.54 -4.74
CA VAL A 48 11.69 -18.12 -5.53
C VAL A 48 11.61 -19.65 -5.60
N SER A 49 11.02 -20.32 -4.61
CA SER A 49 10.84 -21.79 -4.62
C SER A 49 9.99 -22.28 -5.81
N PHE A 50 9.09 -21.44 -6.34
CA PHE A 50 8.28 -21.74 -7.52
C PHE A 50 9.02 -21.42 -8.83
N GLY A 51 10.06 -20.58 -8.78
CA GLY A 51 10.98 -20.30 -9.89
C GLY A 51 11.57 -18.90 -9.89
N PRO A 52 12.36 -18.55 -10.92
CA PRO A 52 13.08 -17.28 -10.98
C PRO A 52 12.12 -16.08 -11.09
N LEU A 53 12.22 -15.17 -10.12
CA LEU A 53 11.47 -13.92 -10.04
C LEU A 53 12.13 -12.81 -10.85
N VAL A 54 11.31 -11.97 -11.48
CA VAL A 54 11.71 -10.69 -12.07
C VAL A 54 11.44 -9.56 -11.08
N ARG A 55 10.24 -9.56 -10.50
CA ARG A 55 9.78 -8.48 -9.61
C ARG A 55 8.87 -9.04 -8.52
N LEU A 56 9.02 -8.51 -7.31
CA LEU A 56 8.11 -8.73 -6.20
C LEU A 56 7.76 -7.35 -5.62
N VAL A 57 6.48 -7.02 -5.58
CA VAL A 57 5.97 -5.81 -4.91
C VAL A 57 5.03 -6.26 -3.80
N TYR A 58 5.35 -5.94 -2.56
CA TYR A 58 4.54 -6.28 -1.40
C TYR A 58 3.88 -5.02 -0.85
N ASP A 59 2.55 -5.03 -0.78
CA ASP A 59 1.75 -4.01 -0.12
C ASP A 59 1.34 -4.53 1.27
N LYS A 60 2.11 -4.11 2.28
CA LYS A 60 1.88 -4.47 3.69
C LYS A 60 0.55 -3.93 4.22
N LYS A 61 0.07 -2.78 3.72
CA LYS A 61 -1.18 -2.15 4.20
C LYS A 61 -2.41 -2.94 3.76
N ASN A 62 -2.37 -3.42 2.51
CA ASN A 62 -3.48 -4.15 1.90
C ASN A 62 -3.25 -5.68 1.87
N CYS A 63 -2.27 -6.18 2.62
CA CYS A 63 -1.95 -7.61 2.79
C CYS A 63 -1.90 -8.42 1.48
N HIS A 64 -1.31 -7.86 0.42
CA HIS A 64 -1.20 -8.53 -0.87
C HIS A 64 0.16 -8.26 -1.53
N ALA A 65 0.56 -9.17 -2.42
CA ALA A 65 1.77 -9.03 -3.22
C ALA A 65 1.50 -9.27 -4.70
N TYR A 66 2.29 -8.59 -5.51
CA TYR A 66 2.40 -8.82 -6.94
C TYR A 66 3.72 -9.54 -7.22
N VAL A 67 3.62 -10.72 -7.82
CA VAL A 67 4.75 -11.61 -8.10
C VAL A 67 4.88 -11.79 -9.61
N SER A 68 5.98 -11.32 -10.18
CA SER A 68 6.30 -11.47 -11.61
C SER A 68 7.43 -12.48 -11.79
N TYR A 69 7.16 -13.54 -12.54
CA TYR A 69 8.13 -14.59 -12.85
C TYR A 69 8.78 -14.39 -14.22
N ARG A 70 10.04 -14.84 -14.37
CA ARG A 70 10.74 -14.80 -15.67
C ARG A 70 10.15 -15.78 -16.69
N ARG A 71 9.49 -16.85 -16.22
CA ARG A 71 8.95 -17.93 -17.05
C ARG A 71 7.49 -18.18 -16.70
N LYS A 72 6.63 -18.31 -17.71
CA LYS A 72 5.21 -18.72 -17.55
C LYS A 72 5.05 -20.02 -16.76
N LYS A 73 5.96 -20.98 -16.96
CA LYS A 73 5.96 -22.26 -16.20
C LYS A 73 6.04 -22.04 -14.68
N SER A 74 6.73 -21.00 -14.20
CA SER A 74 6.86 -20.69 -12.78
C SER A 74 5.58 -20.08 -12.20
N ALA A 75 4.95 -19.16 -12.93
CA ALA A 75 3.63 -18.64 -12.56
C ALA A 75 2.58 -19.78 -12.51
N ASN A 76 2.59 -20.66 -13.51
CA ASN A 76 1.72 -21.83 -13.53
C ASN A 76 1.97 -22.78 -12.36
N LYS A 77 3.22 -22.97 -11.93
CA LYS A 77 3.51 -23.79 -10.73
C LYS A 77 2.87 -23.20 -9.47
N LEU A 78 2.90 -21.88 -9.32
CA LEU A 78 2.26 -21.20 -8.19
C LEU A 78 0.73 -21.33 -8.25
N ILE A 79 0.13 -21.16 -9.43
CA ILE A 79 -1.33 -21.24 -9.63
C ILE A 79 -1.84 -22.68 -9.61
N ALA A 80 -1.01 -23.67 -9.98
CA ALA A 80 -1.35 -25.08 -9.91
C ALA A 80 -0.88 -25.74 -8.60
N ALA A 81 -0.49 -24.94 -7.61
CA ALA A 81 -0.06 -25.47 -6.32
C ALA A 81 -1.25 -26.22 -5.67
N PRO A 82 -1.07 -27.51 -5.32
CA PRO A 82 -2.14 -28.27 -4.70
C PRO A 82 -2.36 -27.81 -3.24
N MET A 83 -3.62 -27.71 -2.82
CA MET A 83 -4.00 -27.32 -1.46
C MET A 83 -3.52 -28.34 -0.39
N THR A 84 -3.24 -29.57 -0.80
CA THR A 84 -2.73 -30.65 0.06
C THR A 84 -1.29 -30.47 0.49
N VAL A 85 -0.49 -29.69 -0.27
CA VAL A 85 0.91 -29.44 0.07
C VAL A 85 0.98 -28.23 0.98
N SER A 86 1.51 -28.43 2.19
CA SER A 86 1.80 -27.34 3.10
C SER A 86 3.24 -26.87 2.90
N TYR A 87 3.40 -25.61 2.53
CA TYR A 87 4.71 -24.98 2.37
C TYR A 87 5.15 -24.37 3.69
N ALA A 88 6.30 -24.81 4.21
CA ALA A 88 6.88 -24.21 5.40
C ALA A 88 7.30 -22.77 5.09
N PHE A 89 6.74 -21.81 5.83
CA PHE A 89 7.05 -20.41 5.69
C PHE A 89 7.62 -19.89 7.01
N PRO A 90 8.96 -19.85 7.14
CA PRO A 90 9.59 -19.49 8.40
C PRO A 90 9.21 -18.04 8.76
N LEU A 91 8.71 -17.84 9.98
CA LEU A 91 8.51 -16.49 10.48
C LEU A 91 9.88 -15.84 10.69
N PRO A 92 10.13 -14.65 10.13
CA PRO A 92 11.24 -13.85 10.61
C PRO A 92 11.01 -13.59 12.10
N LYS A 93 12.02 -13.88 12.93
CA LYS A 93 11.98 -13.52 14.35
C LYS A 93 11.99 -11.99 14.42
N ALA A 94 10.83 -11.39 14.63
CA ALA A 94 10.73 -9.96 14.85
C ALA A 94 11.49 -9.63 16.14
N THR A 95 12.49 -8.78 16.02
CA THR A 95 13.17 -8.24 17.21
C THR A 95 12.25 -7.21 17.86
N PHE A 96 12.34 -7.07 19.19
CA PHE A 96 11.53 -6.08 19.93
C PHE A 96 11.65 -4.67 19.32
N ASN A 97 12.85 -4.28 18.87
CA ASN A 97 13.10 -3.00 18.23
C ASN A 97 12.30 -2.83 16.93
N GLN A 98 12.24 -3.87 16.07
CA GLN A 98 11.43 -3.83 14.84
C GLN A 98 9.94 -3.68 15.14
N ILE A 99 9.44 -4.36 16.18
CA ILE A 99 8.04 -4.24 16.61
C ILE A 99 7.77 -2.80 17.10
N VAL A 100 8.68 -2.26 17.90
CA VAL A 100 8.59 -0.89 18.40
C VAL A 100 8.63 0.11 17.24
N ASP A 101 9.53 -0.04 16.28
CA ASP A 101 9.66 0.89 15.14
C ASP A 101 8.47 0.80 14.18
N ASP A 102 8.00 -0.42 13.86
CA ASP A 102 6.77 -0.62 13.09
C ASP A 102 5.57 0.00 13.81
N SER A 103 5.48 -0.18 15.13
CA SER A 103 4.44 0.44 15.93
C SER A 103 4.58 1.96 15.84
N LYS A 104 5.73 2.55 16.18
CA LYS A 104 5.95 4.00 16.14
C LYS A 104 5.55 4.59 14.79
N SER A 105 5.89 3.95 13.67
CA SER A 105 5.51 4.45 12.35
C SER A 105 3.98 4.52 12.12
N SER A 106 3.20 3.69 12.81
CA SER A 106 1.75 3.62 12.68
C SER A 106 0.97 4.63 13.54
N TRP A 107 1.52 5.08 14.67
CA TRP A 107 0.89 6.07 15.58
C TRP A 107 1.68 7.37 15.79
N MET A 108 2.97 7.39 15.48
CA MET A 108 3.84 8.57 15.49
C MET A 108 4.26 8.91 14.05
N LYS A 109 3.57 9.90 13.49
CA LYS A 109 4.03 10.57 12.28
C LYS A 109 5.13 11.56 12.64
N ASN A 110 6.15 11.70 11.78
CA ASN A 110 7.22 12.67 12.01
C ASN A 110 6.64 14.09 12.05
N PRO A 111 6.82 14.84 13.16
CA PRO A 111 6.23 16.16 13.33
C PRO A 111 6.72 17.18 12.28
N GLU A 112 7.96 17.05 11.80
CA GLU A 112 8.53 17.95 10.80
C GLU A 112 7.88 17.74 9.42
N LEU A 113 7.66 16.47 9.05
CA LEU A 113 6.95 16.13 7.82
C LEU A 113 5.50 16.59 7.88
N LEU A 114 4.81 16.36 9.00
CA LEU A 114 3.44 16.84 9.20
C LEU A 114 3.33 18.36 9.11
N LYS A 115 4.29 19.08 9.70
CA LYS A 115 4.33 20.55 9.61
C LYS A 115 4.44 20.98 8.16
N LYS A 116 5.38 20.40 7.40
CA LYS A 116 5.58 20.72 5.99
C LYS A 116 4.34 20.41 5.14
N GLU A 117 3.75 19.23 5.31
CA GLU A 117 2.49 18.84 4.63
C GLU A 117 1.36 19.83 4.94
N SER A 118 1.23 20.25 6.19
CA SER A 118 0.21 21.23 6.60
C SER A 118 0.45 22.62 5.99
N GLU A 119 1.71 23.07 5.90
CA GLU A 119 2.07 24.35 5.29
C GLU A 119 1.81 24.33 3.78
N GLU A 120 2.18 23.26 3.09
CA GLU A 120 1.91 23.08 1.66
C GLU A 120 0.41 23.05 1.36
N PHE A 121 -0.37 22.33 2.18
CA PHE A 121 -1.83 22.29 2.06
C PHE A 121 -2.46 23.67 2.27
N LEU A 122 -2.03 24.42 3.29
CA LEU A 122 -2.51 25.78 3.55
C LEU A 122 -2.16 26.73 2.40
N GLN A 123 -0.95 26.65 1.85
CA GLN A 123 -0.56 27.46 0.70
C GLN A 123 -1.42 27.16 -0.53
N GLN A 124 -1.72 25.90 -0.82
CA GLN A 124 -2.62 25.52 -1.91
C GLN A 124 -4.03 26.02 -1.66
N TYR A 125 -4.56 25.84 -0.45
CA TYR A 125 -5.89 26.32 -0.07
C TYR A 125 -6.03 27.83 -0.24
N PHE A 126 -5.05 28.61 0.21
CA PHE A 126 -5.08 30.07 0.04
C PHE A 126 -4.89 30.49 -1.42
N LYS A 127 -4.05 29.81 -2.19
CA LYS A 127 -3.95 30.04 -3.64
C LYS A 127 -5.29 29.81 -4.34
N GLU A 128 -5.98 28.71 -4.05
CA GLU A 128 -7.31 28.41 -4.64
C GLU A 128 -8.38 29.42 -4.20
N LYS A 129 -8.35 29.87 -2.93
CA LYS A 129 -9.31 30.87 -2.43
C LYS A 129 -9.06 32.27 -2.98
N LEU A 130 -7.80 32.64 -3.24
CA LEU A 130 -7.45 33.90 -3.88
C LEU A 130 -7.79 33.88 -5.38
N SER A 131 -7.52 32.78 -6.08
CA SER A 131 -7.89 32.64 -7.49
C SER A 131 -9.40 32.65 -7.70
N ARG A 132 -10.19 32.04 -6.81
CA ARG A 132 -11.66 32.12 -6.84
C ARG A 132 -12.24 33.50 -6.51
N GLY A 133 -11.42 34.43 -6.02
CA GLY A 133 -11.82 35.80 -5.74
C GLY A 133 -11.53 36.80 -6.87
N GLU A 134 -10.83 36.36 -7.92
CA GLU A 134 -10.46 37.18 -9.08
C GLU A 134 -11.35 36.94 -10.31
N ASP A 135 -12.24 35.94 -10.28
CA ASP A 135 -13.25 35.70 -11.31
C ASP A 135 -14.58 36.43 -11.01
N SER A 136 -14.55 37.75 -10.96
CA SER A 136 -15.68 38.58 -11.42
C SER A 136 -15.24 40.03 -11.51
N ASP A 137 -14.89 40.50 -12.70
CA ASP A 137 -15.04 41.91 -13.08
C ASP A 137 -14.82 42.07 -14.60
N GLU A 138 -15.58 41.34 -15.42
CA GLU A 138 -15.92 41.82 -16.77
C GLU A 138 -17.40 41.53 -17.07
N GLU A 139 -18.17 42.63 -17.07
CA GLU A 139 -19.51 42.85 -17.61
C GLU A 139 -20.69 41.98 -17.15
N SER A 140 -21.37 42.41 -16.08
CA SER A 140 -22.84 42.54 -16.14
C SER A 140 -23.35 43.57 -15.13
N ALA A 141 -24.32 44.36 -15.59
CA ALA A 141 -24.89 45.52 -14.94
C ALA A 141 -25.39 45.33 -13.50
N GLU A 142 -25.28 46.42 -12.74
CA GLU A 142 -26.06 46.78 -11.54
C GLU A 142 -25.80 45.97 -10.25
N TRP A 143 -25.80 46.68 -9.11
CA TRP A 143 -25.46 46.28 -7.73
C TRP A 143 -23.99 46.38 -7.30
N THR A 144 -23.62 47.58 -6.84
CA THR A 144 -22.41 47.84 -6.05
C THR A 144 -22.44 47.14 -4.70
N VAL A 145 -21.63 46.08 -4.52
CA VAL A 145 -21.41 45.47 -3.21
C VAL A 145 -20.35 46.27 -2.44
N VAL A 146 -20.80 47.04 -1.45
CA VAL A 146 -19.91 47.82 -0.58
C VAL A 146 -19.10 46.88 0.31
N ARG A 147 -17.77 46.83 0.12
CA ARG A 147 -16.86 46.07 0.99
C ARG A 147 -16.75 46.76 2.36
N PRO A 148 -17.01 46.06 3.49
CA PRO A 148 -16.88 46.68 4.80
C PRO A 148 -15.41 46.96 5.15
N LYS A 149 -15.17 48.18 5.65
CA LYS A 149 -13.85 48.68 6.05
C LYS A 149 -13.29 47.81 7.18
N LYS A 150 -12.13 47.16 6.96
CA LYS A 150 -11.43 46.36 7.98
C LYS A 150 -11.16 47.24 9.22
N ARG A 151 -11.76 46.89 10.36
CA ARG A 151 -11.44 47.47 11.67
C ARG A 151 -9.99 47.13 12.00
N ARG A 152 -9.13 48.14 12.11
CA ARG A 152 -7.85 48.00 12.84
C ARG A 152 -8.18 47.97 14.32
N LEU A 153 -7.95 46.83 14.96
CA LEU A 153 -7.91 46.74 16.43
C LEU A 153 -6.68 47.52 16.92
N ARG A 154 -6.90 48.38 17.91
CA ARG A 154 -5.84 49.03 18.70
C ARG A 154 -5.42 48.10 19.82
#